data_AF-A0AAN7STT9-F1
#
_entry.id   AF-A0AAN7STT9-F1
#
_cell.length_a   1.000
_cell.length_b   1.000
_cell.length_c   1.000
_cell.angle_alpha   90.00
_cell.angle_beta   90.00
_cell.angle_gamma   90.00
#
_symmetry.space_group_name_H-M   'P 1'
#
loop_
_entity.id
_entity.type
_entity.pdbx_description
1 polymer ?
#
loop_
_entity_poly.entity_id
_entity_poly.type
_entity_poly.pdbx_seq_one_letter_code
_entity_poly.pdbx_strand_id
1 'polypeptide(L)'
;MGDNTCKQFTDFTAFEAYVGKLRDDFGNLNSTKMGDCKTEICSTLYSVGNSAVSGIGVIVGYFLEIGIAILLGLSLLVFQRLEKQRMVAASLQVTQAFADSAIALALSVELASSIMLIKRNFGLGADNFGALTEQIVGVVALLVMLPISTFCWQDLKDKRFELRLCVIALTFIMFLITFISRMLSRYSQGQIDTGPDPVLTHAEMDQIELLCMEGVRQLSTGEVLFMEFLSVGGSIWLACIIIGALIKACFGPSRNYGWAVARAVVDFVDSDSRMLALNLVALFSWSIPLCWALLSLRVIQRQFAEALGRTDGGQEWSFGQILAVVVFAPVLVEIWYQYLQRHDLVEALDVNRGGYSQCIGLKDSVRISGSSTSENP
;
A
#
# COMPACT_ATOMS: atom_id res chain seq x y z
N MET A 1 -30.21 22.12 27.79
CA MET A 1 -29.30 22.99 27.03
C MET A 1 -28.20 22.08 26.51
N GLY A 2 -28.19 21.54 25.30
CA GLY A 2 -29.03 21.65 24.12
C GLY A 2 -28.09 21.29 22.97
N ASP A 3 -28.15 20.05 22.45
CA ASP A 3 -27.22 19.43 21.46
C ASP A 3 -26.71 20.33 20.33
N ASN A 4 -27.38 21.44 20.02
CA ASN A 4 -26.98 22.37 18.99
C ASN A 4 -25.81 23.28 19.38
N THR A 5 -25.51 23.52 20.67
CA THR A 5 -24.36 24.36 21.05
C THR A 5 -23.02 23.68 20.82
N CYS A 6 -22.92 22.36 20.97
CA CYS A 6 -21.64 21.65 20.77
C CYS A 6 -21.28 21.50 19.28
N LYS A 7 -22.27 21.52 18.37
CA LYS A 7 -22.04 21.34 16.93
C LYS A 7 -21.14 22.41 16.31
N GLN A 8 -21.08 23.61 16.87
CA GLN A 8 -20.18 24.65 16.38
C GLN A 8 -18.71 24.19 16.33
N PHE A 9 -18.30 23.26 17.21
CA PHE A 9 -16.93 22.75 17.29
C PHE A 9 -16.54 21.81 16.13
N THR A 10 -17.44 21.48 15.22
CA THR A 10 -17.10 20.68 14.02
C THR A 10 -16.71 21.52 12.81
N ASP A 11 -17.03 22.81 12.81
CA ASP A 11 -17.00 23.64 11.59
C ASP A 11 -15.79 24.59 11.53
N PHE A 12 -14.87 24.51 12.49
CA PHE A 12 -13.70 25.38 12.53
C PHE A 12 -12.62 24.96 11.53
N THR A 13 -12.11 25.93 10.76
CA THR A 13 -11.01 25.74 9.81
C THR A 13 -9.66 26.21 10.34
N ALA A 14 -9.63 27.04 11.39
CA ALA A 14 -8.41 27.58 12.00
C ALA A 14 -8.30 27.17 13.46
N PHE A 15 -7.14 26.62 13.86
CA PHE A 15 -6.93 26.12 15.22
C PHE A 15 -6.98 27.22 16.29
N GLU A 16 -6.36 28.37 16.02
CA GLU A 16 -6.33 29.49 16.97
C GLU A 16 -7.75 29.94 17.33
N ALA A 17 -8.63 30.07 16.33
CA ALA A 17 -10.03 30.40 16.52
C ALA A 17 -10.77 29.30 17.30
N TYR A 18 -10.46 28.03 17.03
CA TYR A 18 -11.04 26.89 17.73
C TYR A 18 -10.66 26.88 19.22
N VAL A 19 -9.37 27.03 19.55
CA VAL A 19 -8.90 27.07 20.95
C VAL A 19 -9.40 28.31 21.67
N GLY A 20 -9.40 29.48 21.01
CA GLY A 20 -10.00 30.70 21.56
C GLY A 20 -11.46 30.48 21.95
N LYS A 21 -12.25 29.87 21.07
CA LYS A 21 -13.64 29.54 21.34
C LYS A 21 -13.81 28.56 22.50
N LEU A 22 -12.95 27.54 22.60
CA LEU A 22 -12.98 26.62 23.73
C LEU A 22 -12.67 27.32 25.07
N ARG A 23 -11.71 28.26 25.09
CA ARG A 23 -11.40 29.05 26.29
C ARG A 23 -12.57 29.92 26.71
N ASP A 24 -13.19 30.60 25.73
CA ASP A 24 -14.32 31.50 25.96
C ASP A 24 -15.54 30.75 26.50
N ASP A 25 -15.89 29.62 25.88
CA ASP A 25 -17.10 28.88 26.22
C ASP A 25 -16.94 28.04 27.50
N PHE A 26 -15.73 27.55 27.80
CA PHE A 26 -15.48 26.64 28.93
C PHE A 26 -14.64 27.24 30.07
N GLY A 27 -14.29 28.53 30.00
CA GLY A 27 -13.58 29.25 31.05
C GLY A 27 -12.20 28.69 31.33
N ASN A 28 -11.29 28.85 30.38
CA ASN A 28 -9.92 28.30 30.39
C ASN A 28 -9.88 26.76 30.39
N LEU A 29 -10.65 26.13 29.52
CA LEU A 29 -10.57 24.68 29.24
C LEU A 29 -10.83 23.79 30.47
N ASN A 30 -11.76 24.17 31.34
CA ASN A 30 -12.13 23.32 32.47
C ASN A 30 -12.71 21.99 31.98
N SER A 31 -12.01 20.88 32.26
CA SER A 31 -12.37 19.52 31.81
C SER A 31 -13.79 19.10 32.19
N THR A 32 -14.30 19.55 33.34
CA THR A 32 -15.66 19.22 33.80
C THR A 32 -16.72 19.83 32.89
N LYS A 33 -16.49 21.07 32.43
CA LYS A 33 -17.43 21.77 31.54
C LYS A 33 -17.30 21.30 30.09
N MET A 34 -16.08 21.00 29.65
CA MET A 34 -15.84 20.43 28.32
C MET A 34 -16.47 19.03 28.17
N GLY A 35 -16.68 18.31 29.28
CA GLY A 35 -17.37 17.02 29.31
C GLY A 35 -18.73 17.02 28.61
N ASP A 36 -19.47 18.13 28.69
CA ASP A 36 -20.78 18.27 28.06
C ASP A 36 -20.71 18.24 26.52
N CYS A 37 -19.57 18.64 25.93
CA CYS A 37 -19.31 18.62 24.49
C CYS A 37 -18.13 17.69 24.13
N LYS A 38 -17.82 16.70 24.99
CA LYS A 38 -16.66 15.78 24.83
C LYS A 38 -16.63 15.16 23.44
N THR A 39 -17.77 14.69 22.96
CA THR A 39 -17.90 13.95 21.71
C THR A 39 -17.53 14.80 20.48
N GLU A 40 -18.00 16.03 20.40
CA GLU A 40 -17.70 16.97 19.31
C GLU A 40 -16.23 17.38 19.37
N ILE A 41 -15.77 17.85 20.54
CA ILE A 41 -14.39 18.33 20.76
C ILE A 41 -13.38 17.25 20.40
N CYS A 42 -13.52 16.05 20.97
CA CYS A 42 -12.57 14.97 20.79
C CYS A 42 -12.62 14.40 19.37
N SER A 43 -13.79 14.33 18.73
CA SER A 43 -13.89 13.85 17.35
C SER A 43 -13.30 14.83 16.33
N THR A 44 -13.41 16.14 16.58
CA THR A 44 -12.74 17.17 15.78
C THR A 44 -11.23 17.03 15.92
N LEU A 45 -10.71 16.92 17.15
CA LEU A 45 -9.26 16.90 17.41
C LEU A 45 -8.57 15.60 17.00
N TYR A 46 -9.08 14.43 17.43
CA TYR A 46 -8.38 13.16 17.24
C TYR A 46 -8.89 12.30 16.08
N SER A 47 -10.08 12.62 15.57
CA SER A 47 -10.80 11.82 14.57
C SER A 47 -11.30 10.49 15.11
N VAL A 48 -12.50 10.11 14.68
CA VAL A 48 -13.01 8.74 14.85
C VAL A 48 -12.56 7.81 13.72
N GLY A 49 -11.62 8.27 12.88
CA GLY A 49 -11.11 7.53 11.73
C GLY A 49 -11.99 7.66 10.48
N ASN A 50 -11.50 7.13 9.37
CA ASN A 50 -12.24 7.08 8.11
C ASN A 50 -12.34 5.64 7.62
N SER A 51 -13.56 5.12 7.57
CA SER A 51 -13.84 3.75 7.14
C SER A 51 -13.49 3.50 5.66
N ALA A 52 -13.21 4.53 4.86
CA ALA A 52 -12.70 4.39 3.50
C ALA A 52 -11.20 4.05 3.44
N VAL A 53 -10.41 4.39 4.46
CA VAL A 53 -8.95 4.17 4.47
C VAL A 53 -8.56 3.07 5.45
N SER A 54 -9.18 3.03 6.61
CA SER A 54 -8.91 2.01 7.64
C SER A 54 -10.07 1.01 7.81
N GLY A 55 -11.11 1.05 6.96
CA GLY A 55 -12.26 0.12 6.97
C GLY A 55 -11.89 -1.36 7.02
N ILE A 56 -12.71 -2.23 7.61
CA ILE A 56 -12.36 -3.64 7.77
C ILE A 56 -12.15 -4.33 6.42
N GLY A 57 -13.05 -4.11 5.44
CA GLY A 57 -12.86 -4.69 4.10
C GLY A 57 -11.71 -4.06 3.33
N VAL A 58 -11.37 -2.79 3.59
CA VAL A 58 -10.17 -2.14 3.02
C VAL A 58 -8.89 -2.77 3.57
N ILE A 59 -8.84 -3.04 4.88
CA ILE A 59 -7.74 -3.76 5.52
C ILE A 59 -7.59 -5.17 4.93
N VAL A 60 -8.69 -5.89 4.70
CA VAL A 60 -8.66 -7.18 4.00
C VAL A 60 -8.07 -7.03 2.59
N GLY A 61 -8.42 -5.94 1.88
CA GLY A 61 -7.81 -5.56 0.61
C GLY A 61 -6.28 -5.46 0.70
N TYR A 62 -5.74 -4.78 1.72
CA TYR A 62 -4.29 -4.68 1.93
C TYR A 62 -3.63 -6.04 2.17
N PHE A 63 -4.24 -6.89 3.00
CA PHE A 63 -3.72 -8.25 3.22
C PHE A 63 -3.73 -9.10 1.95
N LEU A 64 -4.79 -8.99 1.13
CA LEU A 64 -4.87 -9.67 -0.16
C LEU A 64 -3.81 -9.16 -1.12
N GLU A 65 -3.63 -7.85 -1.21
CA GLU A 65 -2.61 -7.22 -2.05
C GLU A 65 -1.20 -7.73 -1.72
N ILE A 66 -0.83 -7.70 -0.45
CA ILE A 66 0.47 -8.17 0.05
C ILE A 66 0.63 -9.67 -0.20
N GLY A 67 -0.40 -10.46 0.12
CA GLY A 67 -0.38 -11.90 -0.07
C GLY A 67 -0.19 -12.30 -1.54
N ILE A 68 -0.95 -11.67 -2.45
CA ILE A 68 -0.84 -11.91 -3.89
C ILE A 68 0.53 -11.46 -4.40
N ALA A 69 1.03 -10.29 -4.00
CA ALA A 69 2.35 -9.81 -4.42
C ALA A 69 3.48 -10.76 -4.01
N ILE A 70 3.47 -11.26 -2.77
CA ILE A 70 4.45 -12.23 -2.27
C ILE A 70 4.36 -13.53 -3.09
N LEU A 71 3.16 -14.08 -3.29
CA LEU A 71 2.97 -15.32 -4.03
C LEU A 71 3.43 -15.19 -5.49
N LEU A 72 3.07 -14.09 -6.16
CA LEU A 72 3.48 -13.84 -7.55
C LEU A 72 4.99 -13.64 -7.66
N GLY A 73 5.59 -12.81 -6.82
CA GLY A 73 7.03 -12.59 -6.86
C GLY A 73 7.83 -13.86 -6.52
N LEU A 74 7.38 -14.68 -5.56
CA LEU A 74 7.98 -15.98 -5.29
C LEU A 74 7.84 -16.92 -6.49
N SER A 75 6.66 -16.96 -7.13
CA SER A 75 6.44 -17.78 -8.32
C SER A 75 7.38 -17.39 -9.46
N LEU A 76 7.56 -16.09 -9.71
CA LEU A 76 8.48 -15.57 -10.71
C LEU A 76 9.92 -15.97 -10.40
N LEU A 77 10.36 -15.77 -9.17
CA LEU A 77 11.73 -16.11 -8.74
C LEU A 77 12.00 -17.61 -8.90
N VAL A 78 11.05 -18.46 -8.49
CA VAL A 78 11.17 -19.92 -8.63
C VAL A 78 11.18 -20.33 -10.11
N PHE A 79 10.27 -19.82 -10.93
CA PHE A 79 10.20 -20.20 -12.35
C PHE A 79 11.40 -19.69 -13.16
N GLN A 80 11.94 -18.51 -12.81
CA GLN A 80 13.19 -18.01 -13.38
C GLN A 80 14.36 -18.93 -13.05
N ARG A 81 14.48 -19.37 -11.78
CA ARG A 81 15.55 -20.31 -11.36
C ARG A 81 15.42 -21.70 -11.98
N LEU A 82 14.19 -22.16 -12.24
CA LEU A 82 13.94 -23.44 -12.90
C LEU A 82 14.02 -23.36 -14.43
N GLU A 83 14.37 -22.19 -14.99
CA GLU A 83 14.44 -21.92 -16.44
C GLU A 83 13.15 -22.28 -17.21
N LYS A 84 12.00 -22.28 -16.53
CA LYS A 84 10.70 -22.62 -17.12
C LYS A 84 10.10 -21.41 -17.83
N GLN A 85 10.64 -21.05 -19.00
CA GLN A 85 10.26 -19.85 -19.76
C GLN A 85 8.74 -19.68 -19.96
N ARG A 86 8.01 -20.76 -20.23
CA ARG A 86 6.54 -20.72 -20.38
C ARG A 86 5.82 -20.35 -19.07
N MET A 87 6.33 -20.82 -17.93
CA MET A 87 5.77 -20.49 -16.61
C MET A 87 6.10 -19.06 -16.22
N VAL A 88 7.30 -18.58 -16.57
CA VAL A 88 7.70 -17.19 -16.37
C VAL A 88 6.79 -16.27 -17.18
N ALA A 89 6.55 -16.55 -18.46
CA ALA A 89 5.66 -15.76 -19.31
C ALA A 89 4.23 -15.69 -18.76
N ALA A 90 3.67 -16.83 -18.33
CA ALA A 90 2.33 -16.88 -17.72
C ALA A 90 2.28 -16.10 -16.40
N SER A 91 3.28 -16.26 -15.54
CA SER A 91 3.36 -15.53 -14.27
C SER A 91 3.54 -14.02 -14.48
N LEU A 92 4.25 -13.61 -15.54
CA LEU A 92 4.40 -12.22 -15.93
C LEU A 92 3.06 -11.60 -16.34
N GLN A 93 2.22 -12.34 -17.08
CA GLN A 93 0.87 -11.89 -17.46
C GLN A 93 -0.04 -11.69 -16.24
N VAL A 94 -0.02 -12.65 -15.29
CA VAL A 94 -0.75 -12.50 -14.02
C VAL A 94 -0.23 -11.30 -13.21
N THR A 95 1.10 -11.12 -13.18
CA THR A 95 1.75 -9.97 -12.52
C THR A 95 1.32 -8.64 -13.14
N GLN A 96 1.10 -8.58 -14.46
CA GLN A 96 0.59 -7.37 -15.11
C GLN A 96 -0.84 -7.03 -14.66
N ALA A 97 -1.72 -8.02 -14.61
CA ALA A 97 -3.08 -7.84 -14.09
C ALA A 97 -3.06 -7.39 -12.62
N PHE A 98 -2.17 -7.99 -11.81
CA PHE A 98 -1.97 -7.59 -10.43
C PHE A 98 -1.47 -6.15 -10.31
N ALA A 99 -0.46 -5.77 -11.09
CA ALA A 99 0.09 -4.42 -11.05
C ALA A 99 -0.95 -3.35 -11.38
N ASP A 100 -1.80 -3.60 -12.40
CA ASP A 100 -2.89 -2.68 -12.75
C ASP A 100 -3.90 -2.53 -11.60
N SER A 101 -4.31 -3.64 -10.96
CA SER A 101 -5.20 -3.65 -9.80
C SER A 101 -4.59 -2.95 -8.58
N ALA A 102 -3.32 -3.24 -8.26
CA ALA A 102 -2.59 -2.66 -7.14
C ALA A 102 -2.41 -1.15 -7.31
N ILE A 103 -2.01 -0.70 -8.51
CA ILE A 103 -1.90 0.73 -8.83
C ILE A 103 -3.25 1.44 -8.65
N ALA A 104 -4.35 0.84 -9.10
CA ALA A 104 -5.69 1.42 -8.94
C ALA A 104 -6.09 1.55 -7.46
N LEU A 105 -5.78 0.54 -6.65
CA LEU A 105 -6.02 0.57 -5.20
C LEU A 105 -5.17 1.64 -4.53
N ALA A 106 -3.85 1.63 -4.76
CA ALA A 106 -2.92 2.59 -4.17
C ALA A 106 -3.26 4.03 -4.54
N LEU A 107 -3.54 4.30 -5.82
CA LEU A 107 -3.98 5.63 -6.28
C LEU A 107 -5.22 6.12 -5.53
N SER A 108 -6.21 5.24 -5.35
CA SER A 108 -7.46 5.58 -4.65
C SER A 108 -7.21 5.86 -3.16
N VAL A 109 -6.37 5.05 -2.52
CA VAL A 109 -6.03 5.15 -1.10
C VAL A 109 -5.16 6.38 -0.82
N GLU A 110 -4.17 6.67 -1.67
CA GLU A 110 -3.32 7.86 -1.56
C GLU A 110 -4.10 9.16 -1.78
N LEU A 111 -5.04 9.17 -2.72
CA LEU A 111 -5.93 10.31 -2.93
C LEU A 111 -6.83 10.55 -1.71
N ALA A 112 -7.47 9.49 -1.19
CA ALA A 112 -8.31 9.57 0.00
C ALA A 112 -7.50 10.06 1.21
N SER A 113 -6.28 9.52 1.38
CA SER A 113 -5.32 9.90 2.42
C SER A 113 -4.92 11.37 2.33
N SER A 114 -4.59 11.84 1.12
CA SER A 114 -4.23 13.24 0.88
C SER A 114 -5.39 14.18 1.21
N ILE A 115 -6.62 13.86 0.77
CA ILE A 115 -7.80 14.66 1.09
C ILE A 115 -8.06 14.68 2.60
N MET A 116 -7.88 13.54 3.28
CA MET A 116 -8.02 13.47 4.74
C MET A 116 -7.01 14.35 5.45
N LEU A 117 -5.74 14.30 5.07
CA LEU A 117 -4.69 15.14 5.65
C LEU A 117 -4.96 16.63 5.39
N ILE A 118 -5.35 17.01 4.16
CA ILE A 118 -5.67 18.41 3.83
C ILE A 118 -6.85 18.92 4.66
N LYS A 119 -7.94 18.15 4.79
CA LYS A 119 -9.10 18.54 5.58
C LYS A 119 -8.80 18.64 7.08
N ARG A 120 -7.80 17.92 7.56
CA ARG A 120 -7.41 17.83 8.97
C ARG A 120 -6.25 18.72 9.35
N ASN A 121 -5.59 19.33 8.38
CA ASN A 121 -4.50 20.24 8.64
C ASN A 121 -5.08 21.53 9.21
N PHE A 122 -5.24 21.58 10.54
CA PHE A 122 -5.61 22.79 11.28
C PHE A 122 -4.51 23.88 11.25
N GLY A 123 -3.51 23.73 10.36
CA GLY A 123 -2.40 24.64 10.19
C GLY A 123 -1.26 24.43 11.20
N LEU A 124 -1.26 23.32 11.95
CA LEU A 124 -0.34 23.10 13.05
C LEU A 124 0.42 21.78 12.94
N GLY A 125 1.73 21.83 13.19
CA GLY A 125 2.45 20.70 13.78
C GLY A 125 2.19 20.65 15.27
N ALA A 126 0.93 20.40 15.65
CA ALA A 126 0.61 20.13 17.05
C ALA A 126 0.87 18.65 17.28
N ASP A 127 2.00 18.34 17.93
CA ASP A 127 2.62 17.01 18.00
C ASP A 127 1.69 15.84 18.40
N ASN A 128 0.48 16.09 18.94
CA ASN A 128 -0.47 15.03 19.31
C ASN A 128 -1.90 15.18 18.72
N PHE A 129 -2.28 16.31 18.12
CA PHE A 129 -3.66 16.45 17.58
C PHE A 129 -3.74 15.84 16.18
N GLY A 130 -4.67 14.90 15.99
CA GLY A 130 -4.80 14.16 14.73
C GLY A 130 -3.69 13.14 14.46
N ALA A 131 -2.69 13.03 15.35
CA ALA A 131 -1.54 12.13 15.22
C ALA A 131 -1.96 10.68 14.93
N LEU A 132 -3.04 10.19 15.54
CA LEU A 132 -3.59 8.86 15.26
C LEU A 132 -4.02 8.70 13.79
N THR A 133 -4.72 9.69 13.24
CA THR A 133 -5.16 9.65 11.84
C THR A 133 -3.98 9.75 10.88
N GLU A 134 -3.04 10.64 11.19
CA GLU A 134 -1.82 10.83 10.41
C GLU A 134 -0.94 9.57 10.39
N GLN A 135 -0.78 8.92 11.53
CA GLN A 135 -0.06 7.64 11.64
C GLN A 135 -0.73 6.55 10.81
N ILE A 136 -2.05 6.42 10.90
CA ILE A 136 -2.81 5.43 10.12
C ILE A 136 -2.66 5.71 8.63
N VAL A 137 -2.86 6.95 8.21
CA VAL A 137 -2.70 7.36 6.81
C VAL A 137 -1.29 7.05 6.33
N GLY A 138 -0.25 7.39 7.09
CA GLY A 138 1.14 7.11 6.70
C GLY A 138 1.46 5.61 6.62
N VAL A 139 0.95 4.80 7.55
CA VAL A 139 1.11 3.34 7.52
C VAL A 139 0.39 2.73 6.32
N VAL A 140 -0.85 3.15 6.06
CA VAL A 140 -1.67 2.66 4.96
C VAL A 140 -1.10 3.05 3.60
N ALA A 141 -0.69 4.30 3.43
CA ALA A 141 -0.03 4.83 2.24
C ALA A 141 1.21 3.97 1.88
N LEU A 142 2.04 3.66 2.89
CA LEU A 142 3.19 2.80 2.69
C LEU A 142 2.80 1.34 2.36
N LEU A 143 1.79 0.78 3.05
CA LEU A 143 1.34 -0.60 2.84
C LEU A 143 0.84 -0.87 1.42
N VAL A 144 0.13 0.08 0.79
CA VAL A 144 -0.36 -0.08 -0.60
C VAL A 144 0.73 0.13 -1.65
N MET A 145 1.78 0.89 -1.32
CA MET A 145 2.87 1.17 -2.25
C MET A 145 3.96 0.08 -2.28
N LEU A 146 4.19 -0.62 -1.17
CA LEU A 146 5.21 -1.68 -1.07
C LEU A 146 4.98 -2.85 -2.06
N PRO A 147 3.76 -3.39 -2.23
CA PRO A 147 3.48 -4.43 -3.23
C PRO A 147 3.83 -4.00 -4.65
N ILE A 148 3.50 -2.76 -5.02
CA ILE A 148 3.78 -2.17 -6.34
C ILE A 148 5.30 -2.11 -6.59
N SER A 149 6.09 -1.74 -5.57
CA SER A 149 7.55 -1.60 -5.71
C SER A 149 8.26 -2.90 -6.10
N THR A 150 7.66 -4.06 -5.80
CA THR A 150 8.20 -5.37 -6.17
C THR A 150 8.24 -5.57 -7.68
N PHE A 151 7.33 -4.94 -8.41
CA PHE A 151 7.14 -5.14 -9.86
C PHE A 151 7.56 -3.95 -10.71
N CYS A 152 7.86 -2.79 -10.10
CA CYS A 152 8.42 -1.61 -10.79
C CYS A 152 9.69 -1.92 -11.59
N TRP A 153 10.41 -2.98 -11.21
CA TRP A 153 11.71 -3.31 -11.79
C TRP A 153 11.68 -4.27 -12.97
N GLN A 154 10.58 -4.99 -13.12
CA GLN A 154 10.49 -6.00 -14.16
C GLN A 154 10.33 -5.29 -15.49
N ASP A 155 11.25 -5.58 -16.42
CA ASP A 155 11.13 -5.16 -17.81
C ASP A 155 10.00 -5.95 -18.47
N LEU A 156 8.77 -5.54 -18.13
CA LEU A 156 7.59 -5.98 -18.80
C LEU A 156 7.74 -5.42 -20.22
N LYS A 157 7.99 -6.30 -21.20
CA LYS A 157 7.96 -5.99 -22.65
C LYS A 157 6.59 -5.47 -23.15
N ASP A 158 5.79 -4.97 -22.24
CA ASP A 158 4.47 -4.42 -22.41
C ASP A 158 4.57 -2.98 -22.91
N LYS A 159 3.79 -2.69 -23.94
CA LYS A 159 3.62 -1.35 -24.49
C LYS A 159 3.05 -0.36 -23.44
N ARG A 160 2.44 -0.87 -22.37
CA ARG A 160 1.88 -0.05 -21.28
C ARG A 160 2.86 0.24 -20.14
N PHE A 161 4.10 -0.24 -20.22
CA PHE A 161 5.09 -0.03 -19.15
C PHE A 161 5.29 1.46 -18.83
N GLU A 162 5.43 2.31 -19.85
CA GLU A 162 5.59 3.76 -19.66
C GLU A 162 4.39 4.39 -18.95
N LEU A 163 3.17 4.03 -19.36
CA LEU A 163 1.94 4.53 -18.71
C LEU A 163 1.86 4.09 -17.25
N ARG A 164 2.15 2.82 -16.96
CA ARG A 164 2.18 2.31 -15.57
C ARG A 164 3.19 3.06 -14.73
N LEU A 165 4.40 3.27 -15.27
CA LEU A 165 5.45 3.99 -14.57
C LEU A 165 5.05 5.45 -14.28
N CYS A 166 4.36 6.12 -15.22
CA CYS A 166 3.81 7.45 -14.98
C CYS A 166 2.76 7.45 -13.86
N VAL A 167 1.85 6.47 -13.82
CA VAL A 167 0.84 6.38 -12.74
C VAL A 167 1.49 6.02 -11.41
N ILE A 168 2.49 5.14 -11.39
CA ILE A 168 3.29 4.82 -10.19
C ILE A 168 4.01 6.07 -9.69
N ALA A 169 4.63 6.86 -10.58
CA ALA A 169 5.29 8.10 -10.22
C ALA A 169 4.30 9.13 -9.65
N LEU A 170 3.11 9.26 -10.24
CA LEU A 170 2.05 10.13 -9.71
C LEU A 170 1.61 9.67 -8.33
N THR A 171 1.39 8.36 -8.15
CA THR A 171 1.01 7.77 -6.86
C THR A 171 2.11 7.98 -5.81
N PHE A 172 3.37 7.84 -6.22
CA PHE A 172 4.52 8.14 -5.37
C PHE A 172 4.62 9.62 -4.97
N ILE A 173 4.27 10.55 -5.85
CA ILE A 173 4.20 11.99 -5.50
C ILE A 173 3.13 12.22 -4.41
N MET A 174 1.96 11.58 -4.52
CA MET A 174 0.92 11.68 -3.48
C MET A 174 1.40 11.07 -2.16
N PHE A 175 2.04 9.91 -2.21
CA PHE A 175 2.72 9.32 -1.06
C PHE A 175 3.76 10.27 -0.44
N LEU A 176 4.54 10.98 -1.25
CA LEU A 176 5.50 11.97 -0.74
C LEU A 176 4.80 13.14 -0.05
N ILE A 177 3.62 13.56 -0.52
CA ILE A 177 2.82 14.58 0.17
C ILE A 177 2.42 14.07 1.55
N THR A 178 1.89 12.84 1.65
CA THR A 178 1.48 12.28 2.95
C THR A 178 2.67 12.10 3.89
N PHE A 179 3.80 11.63 3.36
CA PHE A 179 5.06 11.46 4.10
C PHE A 179 5.64 12.80 4.58
N ILE A 180 5.74 13.80 3.70
CA ILE A 180 6.27 15.12 4.04
C ILE A 180 5.36 15.83 5.04
N SER A 181 4.03 15.77 4.85
CA SER A 181 3.08 16.31 5.83
C SER A 181 3.31 15.72 7.21
N ARG A 182 3.57 14.41 7.30
CA ARG A 182 3.88 13.75 8.57
C ARG A 182 5.22 14.17 9.16
N MET A 183 6.26 14.25 8.34
CA MET A 183 7.58 14.69 8.80
C MET A 183 7.54 16.15 9.26
N LEU A 184 6.81 17.02 8.55
CA LEU A 184 6.61 18.40 8.97
C LEU A 184 5.81 18.48 10.28
N SER A 185 4.71 17.74 10.39
CA SER A 185 3.88 17.68 11.61
C SER A 185 4.73 17.39 12.85
N ARG A 186 5.68 16.46 12.71
CA ARG A 186 6.52 15.98 13.82
C ARG A 186 7.77 16.80 14.11
N TYR A 187 8.39 17.39 13.09
CA TYR A 187 9.65 18.12 13.24
C TYR A 187 9.50 19.63 13.22
N SER A 188 8.33 20.15 12.81
CA SER A 188 8.06 21.58 12.98
C SER A 188 7.98 21.87 14.48
N GLN A 189 8.64 22.93 14.93
CA GLN A 189 8.44 23.45 16.27
C GLN A 189 6.96 23.83 16.38
N GLY A 190 6.17 23.01 17.08
CA GLY A 190 4.75 23.22 17.20
C GLY A 190 4.46 24.58 17.83
N GLN A 191 3.29 25.15 17.58
CA GLN A 191 2.85 26.38 18.26
C GLN A 191 2.51 26.17 19.75
N ILE A 192 2.91 25.02 20.30
CA ILE A 192 2.77 24.64 21.69
C ILE A 192 4.04 25.10 22.39
N ASP A 193 3.91 26.09 23.27
CA ASP A 193 4.95 26.60 24.17
C ASP A 193 6.20 27.27 23.56
N THR A 194 6.39 27.22 22.22
CA THR A 194 7.51 27.93 21.57
C THR A 194 7.08 29.30 21.03
N GLY A 195 6.95 30.29 21.92
CA GLY A 195 6.69 31.69 21.52
C GLY A 195 6.31 32.59 22.70
N PRO A 196 6.35 33.92 22.54
CA PRO A 196 5.88 34.86 23.57
C PRO A 196 4.38 34.72 23.86
N ASP A 197 3.60 34.21 22.89
CA ASP A 197 2.16 33.99 22.99
C ASP A 197 1.80 32.58 22.44
N PRO A 198 2.00 31.50 23.22
CA PRO A 198 1.66 30.15 22.75
C PRO A 198 0.15 29.99 22.59
N VAL A 199 -0.26 29.35 21.50
CA VAL A 199 -1.69 29.15 21.22
C VAL A 199 -2.32 28.21 22.24
N LEU A 200 -1.57 27.20 22.70
CA LEU A 200 -1.96 26.25 23.73
C LEU A 200 -0.78 25.99 24.68
N THR A 201 -1.03 26.00 25.98
CA THR A 201 -0.04 25.61 26.99
C THR A 201 -0.03 24.09 27.20
N HIS A 202 1.09 23.52 27.69
CA HIS A 202 1.15 22.08 28.00
C HIS A 202 0.08 21.63 29.00
N ALA A 203 -0.23 22.46 30.01
CA ALA A 203 -1.27 22.12 31.00
C ALA A 203 -2.68 22.06 30.38
N GLU A 204 -2.99 22.95 29.43
CA GLU A 204 -4.26 22.92 28.70
C GLU A 204 -4.33 21.72 27.75
N MET A 205 -3.21 21.38 27.12
CA MET A 205 -3.09 20.19 26.27
C MET A 205 -3.33 18.90 27.06
N ASP A 206 -2.70 18.77 28.23
CA ASP A 206 -2.87 17.61 29.12
C ASP A 206 -4.33 17.47 29.57
N GLN A 207 -5.04 18.59 29.78
CA GLN A 207 -6.46 18.56 30.14
C GLN A 207 -7.34 18.07 28.99
N ILE A 208 -7.06 18.51 27.76
CA ILE A 208 -7.77 18.04 26.56
C ILE A 208 -7.45 16.56 26.30
N GLU A 209 -6.19 16.17 26.42
CA GLU A 209 -5.76 14.78 26.23
C GLU A 209 -6.40 13.88 27.28
N LEU A 210 -6.37 14.27 28.55
CA LEU A 210 -7.02 13.52 29.63
C LEU A 210 -8.52 13.37 29.38
N LEU A 211 -9.21 14.43 28.92
CA LEU A 211 -10.63 14.38 28.59
C LEU A 211 -10.91 13.40 27.44
N CYS A 212 -10.11 13.44 26.37
CA CYS A 212 -10.36 12.69 25.15
C CYS A 212 -9.84 11.25 25.17
N MET A 213 -8.76 10.98 25.91
CA MET A 213 -8.12 9.67 26.01
C MET A 213 -8.56 8.87 27.23
N GLU A 214 -9.48 9.40 28.04
CA GLU A 214 -10.06 8.68 29.16
C GLU A 214 -10.69 7.35 28.69
N GLY A 215 -10.17 6.23 29.22
CA GLY A 215 -10.63 4.89 28.87
C GLY A 215 -10.05 4.32 27.57
N VAL A 216 -9.17 5.04 26.89
CA VAL A 216 -8.52 4.60 25.64
C VAL A 216 -7.10 4.12 25.94
N ARG A 217 -6.72 2.96 25.40
CA ARG A 217 -5.33 2.49 25.52
C ARG A 217 -4.41 3.42 24.74
N GLN A 218 -3.43 4.01 25.42
CA GLN A 218 -2.33 4.72 24.77
C GLN A 218 -1.26 3.73 24.30
N LEU A 219 -0.59 4.06 23.19
CA LEU A 219 0.60 3.34 22.75
C LEU A 219 1.75 3.63 23.72
N SER A 220 2.52 2.61 24.06
CA SER A 220 3.78 2.81 24.76
C SER A 220 4.76 3.59 23.89
N THR A 221 5.68 4.33 24.51
CA THR A 221 6.73 5.08 23.79
C THR A 221 7.54 4.18 22.86
N GLY A 222 7.78 2.93 23.25
CA GLY A 222 8.46 1.93 22.42
C GLY A 222 7.65 1.52 21.18
N GLU A 223 6.34 1.34 21.31
CA GLU A 223 5.46 1.05 20.17
C GLU A 223 5.44 2.22 19.18
N VAL A 224 5.32 3.46 19.67
CA VAL A 224 5.34 4.68 18.83
C VAL A 224 6.67 4.77 18.06
N LEU A 225 7.80 4.67 18.76
CA LEU A 225 9.13 4.75 18.15
C LEU A 225 9.36 3.62 17.13
N PHE A 226 8.87 2.41 17.42
CA PHE A 226 8.95 1.29 16.49
C PHE A 226 8.11 1.53 15.22
N MET A 227 6.87 2.00 15.35
CA MET A 227 6.02 2.32 14.20
C MET A 227 6.62 3.42 13.31
N GLU A 228 7.30 4.38 13.92
CA GLU A 228 7.98 5.45 13.18
C GLU A 228 9.23 4.96 12.47
N PHE A 229 10.04 4.14 13.13
CA PHE A 229 11.18 3.50 12.49
C PHE A 229 10.73 2.69 11.26
N LEU A 230 9.66 1.91 11.39
CA LEU A 230 9.09 1.15 10.28
C LEU A 230 8.59 2.04 9.16
N SER A 231 7.86 3.10 9.51
CA SER A 231 7.30 4.00 8.51
C SER A 231 8.40 4.78 7.78
N VAL A 232 9.33 5.41 8.49
CA VAL A 232 10.43 6.19 7.87
C VAL A 232 11.35 5.26 7.09
N GLY A 233 11.76 4.13 7.67
CA GLY A 233 12.63 3.16 7.02
C GLY A 233 12.01 2.58 5.76
N GLY A 234 10.73 2.17 5.82
CA GLY A 234 10.00 1.68 4.67
C GLY A 234 9.76 2.76 3.60
N SER A 235 9.49 4.01 3.98
CA SER A 235 9.39 5.14 3.04
C SER A 235 10.68 5.40 2.30
N ILE A 236 11.82 5.38 3.00
CA ILE A 236 13.15 5.55 2.39
C ILE A 236 13.43 4.40 1.42
N TRP A 237 13.16 3.16 1.84
CA TRP A 237 13.29 1.98 0.98
C TRP A 237 12.45 2.12 -0.30
N LEU A 238 11.17 2.43 -0.15
CA LEU A 238 10.24 2.63 -1.26
C LEU A 238 10.73 3.71 -2.22
N ALA A 239 11.17 4.85 -1.69
CA ALA A 239 11.71 5.95 -2.49
C ALA A 239 12.94 5.52 -3.29
N CYS A 240 13.88 4.80 -2.67
CA CYS A 240 15.06 4.27 -3.36
C CYS A 240 14.68 3.35 -4.53
N ILE A 241 13.70 2.46 -4.34
CA ILE A 241 13.24 1.54 -5.38
C ILE A 241 12.52 2.29 -6.51
N ILE A 242 11.58 3.19 -6.20
CA ILE A 242 10.83 3.90 -7.25
C ILE A 242 11.75 4.86 -8.04
N ILE A 243 12.59 5.64 -7.35
CA ILE A 243 13.54 6.54 -8.00
C ILE A 243 14.52 5.75 -8.86
N GLY A 244 15.03 4.63 -8.35
CA GLY A 244 15.86 3.74 -9.13
C GLY A 244 15.16 3.27 -10.42
N ALA A 245 13.89 2.85 -10.32
CA ALA A 245 13.15 2.31 -11.46
C ALA A 245 12.95 3.38 -12.53
N LEU A 246 12.65 4.62 -12.09
CA LEU A 246 12.58 5.79 -12.95
C LEU A 246 13.92 6.10 -13.62
N ILE A 247 15.04 6.00 -12.89
CA ILE A 247 16.39 6.18 -13.47
C ILE A 247 16.64 5.10 -14.54
N LYS A 248 16.38 3.82 -14.26
CA LYS A 248 16.55 2.73 -15.25
C LYS A 248 15.70 2.97 -16.50
N ALA A 249 14.45 3.40 -16.34
CA ALA A 249 13.57 3.72 -17.46
C ALA A 249 14.07 4.92 -18.29
N CYS A 250 14.52 5.99 -17.65
CA CYS A 250 15.01 7.20 -18.32
C CYS A 250 16.37 7.02 -19.00
N PHE A 251 17.25 6.20 -18.44
CA PHE A 251 18.66 6.05 -18.84
C PHE A 251 19.00 4.66 -19.41
N GLY A 252 18.00 3.89 -19.84
CA GLY A 252 18.18 2.53 -20.35
C GLY A 252 19.26 2.37 -21.45
N PRO A 253 19.63 1.12 -21.76
CA PRO A 253 20.92 0.71 -22.38
C PRO A 253 21.27 1.32 -23.75
N SER A 254 20.37 2.10 -24.36
CA SER A 254 20.55 2.66 -25.70
C SER A 254 21.26 4.02 -25.72
N ARG A 255 21.69 4.59 -24.59
CA ARG A 255 22.15 5.98 -24.54
C ARG A 255 23.57 6.11 -23.98
N ASN A 256 24.52 6.41 -24.86
CA ASN A 256 25.93 6.72 -24.58
C ASN A 256 26.06 7.98 -23.70
N TYR A 257 25.72 7.89 -22.41
CA TYR A 257 25.92 8.98 -21.46
C TYR A 257 27.19 8.79 -20.63
N GLY A 258 27.94 9.88 -20.48
CA GLY A 258 29.22 9.95 -19.76
C GLY A 258 29.12 9.93 -18.23
N TRP A 259 27.95 9.65 -17.65
CA TRP A 259 27.74 9.70 -16.19
C TRP A 259 28.10 8.35 -15.56
N ALA A 260 29.33 8.25 -15.04
CA ALA A 260 29.83 7.03 -14.40
C ALA A 260 28.93 6.54 -13.24
N VAL A 261 28.33 7.47 -12.48
CA VAL A 261 27.42 7.14 -11.36
C VAL A 261 26.13 6.49 -11.85
N ALA A 262 25.50 7.02 -12.91
CA ALA A 262 24.28 6.44 -13.47
C ALA A 262 24.54 5.03 -14.01
N ARG A 263 25.71 4.80 -14.62
CA ARG A 263 26.13 3.46 -15.07
C ARG A 263 26.31 2.49 -13.90
N ALA A 264 27.02 2.89 -12.85
CA ALA A 264 27.19 2.06 -11.66
C ALA A 264 25.86 1.69 -10.98
N VAL A 265 24.91 2.64 -10.93
CA VAL A 265 23.55 2.38 -10.45
C VAL A 265 22.87 1.38 -11.37
N VAL A 266 22.85 1.60 -12.69
CA VAL A 266 22.22 0.68 -13.65
C VAL A 266 22.84 -0.71 -13.58
N ASP A 267 24.16 -0.85 -13.49
CA ASP A 267 24.86 -2.14 -13.42
C ASP A 267 24.56 -2.91 -12.13
N PHE A 268 24.50 -2.21 -10.98
CA PHE A 268 24.07 -2.82 -9.71
C PHE A 268 22.63 -3.38 -9.80
N VAL A 269 21.84 -2.71 -10.61
CA VAL A 269 20.39 -2.82 -10.71
C VAL A 269 19.93 -3.74 -11.86
N ASP A 270 20.83 -4.10 -12.77
CA ASP A 270 20.54 -4.90 -13.96
C ASP A 270 20.22 -6.37 -13.63
N SER A 271 20.52 -6.81 -12.40
CA SER A 271 20.17 -8.15 -11.94
C SER A 271 18.72 -8.21 -11.44
N ASP A 272 17.78 -8.31 -12.40
CA ASP A 272 16.34 -8.36 -12.14
C ASP A 272 15.95 -9.41 -11.07
N SER A 273 16.59 -10.58 -11.06
CA SER A 273 16.29 -11.64 -10.09
C SER A 273 16.80 -11.35 -8.66
N ARG A 274 17.93 -10.63 -8.53
CA ARG A 274 18.44 -10.20 -7.21
C ARG A 274 17.60 -9.07 -6.65
N MET A 275 17.23 -8.10 -7.49
CA MET A 275 16.35 -7.00 -7.09
C MET A 275 14.97 -7.52 -6.70
N LEU A 276 14.41 -8.48 -7.46
CA LEU A 276 13.16 -9.14 -7.10
C LEU A 276 13.26 -9.85 -5.74
N ALA A 277 14.33 -10.63 -5.52
CA ALA A 277 14.54 -11.32 -4.25
C ALA A 277 14.67 -10.35 -3.07
N LEU A 278 15.45 -9.28 -3.24
CA LEU A 278 15.66 -8.25 -2.23
C LEU A 278 14.35 -7.51 -1.91
N ASN A 279 13.58 -7.14 -2.93
CA ASN A 279 12.28 -6.52 -2.75
C ASN A 279 11.26 -7.46 -2.09
N LEU A 280 11.29 -8.77 -2.36
CA LEU A 280 10.44 -9.73 -1.66
C LEU A 280 10.77 -9.83 -0.17
N VAL A 281 12.07 -9.85 0.17
CA VAL A 281 12.52 -9.84 1.57
C VAL A 281 12.08 -8.55 2.24
N ALA A 282 12.27 -7.40 1.58
CA ALA A 282 11.83 -6.11 2.09
C ALA A 282 10.31 -6.05 2.25
N LEU A 283 9.54 -6.46 1.24
CA LEU A 283 8.08 -6.52 1.27
C LEU A 283 7.59 -7.30 2.48
N PHE A 284 8.14 -8.49 2.72
CA PHE A 284 7.79 -9.30 3.89
C PHE A 284 8.19 -8.63 5.21
N SER A 285 9.43 -8.11 5.27
CA SER A 285 10.01 -7.53 6.49
C SER A 285 9.31 -6.24 6.92
N TRP A 286 8.87 -5.41 5.97
CA TRP A 286 8.15 -4.16 6.25
C TRP A 286 6.64 -4.38 6.43
N SER A 287 6.01 -5.21 5.59
CA SER A 287 4.55 -5.34 5.57
C SER A 287 3.99 -5.99 6.83
N ILE A 288 4.66 -7.00 7.39
CA ILE A 288 4.14 -7.69 8.58
C ILE A 288 4.08 -6.74 9.79
N PRO A 289 5.17 -6.04 10.17
CA PRO A 289 5.11 -5.07 11.26
C PRO A 289 4.17 -3.90 10.97
N LEU A 290 4.07 -3.43 9.72
CA LEU A 290 3.14 -2.37 9.34
C LEU A 290 1.67 -2.82 9.45
N CYS A 291 1.35 -4.07 9.10
CA CYS A 291 0.02 -4.63 9.31
C CYS A 291 -0.31 -4.72 10.80
N TRP A 292 0.64 -5.14 11.64
CA TRP A 292 0.48 -5.10 13.09
C TRP A 292 0.25 -3.68 13.61
N ALA A 293 1.01 -2.71 13.12
CA ALA A 293 0.85 -1.30 13.48
C ALA A 293 -0.54 -0.79 13.10
N LEU A 294 -0.99 -1.06 11.88
CA LEU A 294 -2.32 -0.69 11.40
C LEU A 294 -3.44 -1.28 12.28
N LEU A 295 -3.36 -2.58 12.60
CA LEU A 295 -4.34 -3.25 13.46
C LEU A 295 -4.34 -2.66 14.87
N SER A 296 -3.16 -2.35 15.42
CA SER A 296 -3.02 -1.75 16.75
C SER A 296 -3.63 -0.35 16.80
N LEU A 297 -3.35 0.48 15.79
CA LEU A 297 -3.96 1.81 15.65
C LEU A 297 -5.49 1.71 15.47
N ARG A 298 -5.98 0.67 14.78
CA ARG A 298 -7.41 0.40 14.63
C ARG A 298 -8.10 0.04 15.94
N VAL A 299 -7.44 -0.75 16.80
CA VAL A 299 -7.96 -1.07 18.13
C VAL A 299 -8.11 0.21 18.96
N ILE A 300 -7.13 1.12 18.88
CA ILE A 300 -7.18 2.42 19.56
C ILE A 300 -8.32 3.28 18.99
N GLN A 301 -8.46 3.37 17.66
CA GLN A 301 -9.58 4.09 17.04
C GLN A 301 -10.94 3.57 17.50
N ARG A 302 -11.09 2.24 17.59
CA ARG A 302 -12.33 1.62 18.05
C ARG A 302 -12.61 1.96 19.51
N GLN A 303 -11.63 1.82 20.39
CA GLN A 303 -11.77 2.19 21.81
C GLN A 303 -12.10 3.67 21.96
N PHE A 304 -11.48 4.53 21.14
CA PHE A 304 -11.76 5.95 21.10
C PHE A 304 -13.21 6.24 20.66
N ALA A 305 -13.70 5.59 19.60
CA ALA A 305 -15.09 5.72 19.18
C ALA A 305 -16.08 5.26 20.26
N GLU A 306 -15.80 4.11 20.91
CA GLU A 306 -16.59 3.56 22.01
C GLU A 306 -16.60 4.51 23.23
N ALA A 307 -15.45 5.11 23.58
CA ALA A 307 -15.33 6.09 24.66
C ALA A 307 -16.12 7.39 24.41
N LEU A 308 -16.38 7.74 23.15
CA LEU A 308 -17.22 8.87 22.75
C LEU A 308 -18.71 8.49 22.59
N GLY A 309 -19.09 7.24 22.90
CA GLY A 309 -20.45 6.74 22.73
C GLY A 309 -20.90 6.67 21.26
N ARG A 310 -19.96 6.66 20.32
CA ARG A 310 -20.25 6.55 18.88
C ARG A 310 -20.06 5.10 18.42
N THR A 311 -20.92 4.66 17.52
CA THR A 311 -20.73 3.38 16.81
C THR A 311 -19.56 3.51 15.83
N ASP A 312 -18.58 2.62 15.92
CA ASP A 312 -17.47 2.55 14.97
C ASP A 312 -17.99 2.15 13.58
N GLY A 313 -18.23 3.14 12.71
CA GLY A 313 -18.66 2.93 11.32
C GLY A 313 -17.64 2.14 10.48
N GLY A 314 -16.45 1.85 11.03
CA GLY A 314 -15.46 0.99 10.40
C GLY A 314 -15.75 -0.52 10.50
N GLN A 315 -16.76 -0.96 11.26
CA GLN A 315 -17.17 -2.38 11.35
C GLN A 315 -18.16 -2.80 10.27
N GLU A 316 -18.85 -1.84 9.66
CA GLU A 316 -19.79 -2.09 8.57
C GLU A 316 -19.08 -2.12 7.22
N TRP A 317 -19.48 -3.06 6.37
CA TRP A 317 -19.00 -3.16 5.00
C TRP A 317 -19.61 -2.05 4.16
N SER A 318 -18.81 -1.04 3.83
CA SER A 318 -19.20 -0.02 2.86
C SER A 318 -18.92 -0.48 1.42
N PHE A 319 -19.54 0.18 0.45
CA PHE A 319 -19.29 -0.09 -0.97
C PHE A 319 -17.81 -0.01 -1.34
N GLY A 320 -17.09 1.00 -0.82
CA GLY A 320 -15.65 1.15 -1.03
C GLY A 320 -14.83 -0.02 -0.45
N GLN A 321 -15.24 -0.56 0.70
CA GLN A 321 -14.59 -1.73 1.30
C GLN A 321 -14.78 -3.01 0.47
N ILE A 322 -15.95 -3.19 -0.14
CA ILE A 322 -16.17 -4.31 -1.06
C ILE A 322 -15.32 -4.14 -2.32
N LEU A 323 -15.29 -2.92 -2.89
CA LEU A 323 -14.46 -2.63 -4.06
C LEU A 323 -12.97 -2.88 -3.82
N ALA A 324 -12.45 -2.58 -2.62
CA ALA A 324 -11.05 -2.84 -2.27
C ALA A 324 -10.66 -4.33 -2.34
N VAL A 325 -11.62 -5.24 -2.17
CA VAL A 325 -11.40 -6.69 -2.35
C VAL A 325 -11.60 -7.09 -3.81
N VAL A 326 -12.68 -6.60 -4.43
CA VAL A 326 -13.07 -6.95 -5.80
C VAL A 326 -12.07 -6.43 -6.84
N VAL A 327 -11.29 -5.40 -6.53
CA VAL A 327 -10.24 -4.86 -7.42
C VAL A 327 -9.23 -5.92 -7.88
N PHE A 328 -9.06 -7.00 -7.12
CA PHE A 328 -8.16 -8.12 -7.46
C PHE A 328 -8.83 -9.27 -8.24
N ALA A 329 -10.13 -9.18 -8.53
CA ALA A 329 -10.81 -10.17 -9.36
C ALA A 329 -10.14 -10.40 -10.74
N PRO A 330 -9.62 -9.38 -11.45
CA PRO A 330 -8.89 -9.57 -12.70
C PRO A 330 -7.68 -10.50 -12.56
N VAL A 331 -6.99 -10.49 -11.41
CA VAL A 331 -5.86 -11.38 -11.14
C VAL A 331 -6.30 -12.84 -11.10
N LEU A 332 -7.43 -13.12 -10.43
CA LEU A 332 -7.99 -14.47 -10.35
C LEU A 332 -8.45 -14.96 -11.72
N VAL A 333 -9.09 -14.08 -12.50
CA VAL A 333 -9.51 -14.39 -13.87
C VAL A 333 -8.31 -14.71 -14.75
N GLU A 334 -7.23 -13.95 -14.65
CA GLU A 334 -6.00 -14.21 -15.41
C GLU A 334 -5.35 -15.53 -14.99
N ILE A 335 -5.25 -15.82 -13.68
CA ILE A 335 -4.76 -17.11 -13.19
C ILE A 335 -5.58 -18.27 -13.76
N TRP A 336 -6.91 -18.13 -13.74
CA TRP A 336 -7.83 -19.13 -14.26
C TRP A 336 -7.68 -19.32 -15.78
N TYR A 337 -7.57 -18.22 -16.53
CA TYR A 337 -7.35 -18.25 -17.97
C TYR A 337 -6.04 -18.97 -18.34
N GLN A 338 -4.94 -18.64 -17.65
CA GLN A 338 -3.64 -19.30 -17.83
C GLN A 338 -3.68 -20.80 -17.48
N TYR A 339 -4.52 -21.18 -16.51
CA TYR A 339 -4.72 -22.57 -16.13
C TYR A 339 -5.46 -23.35 -17.23
N LEU A 340 -6.56 -22.81 -17.75
CA LEU A 340 -7.32 -23.44 -18.84
C LEU A 340 -6.49 -23.59 -20.12
N GLN A 341 -5.78 -22.54 -20.53
CA GLN A 341 -4.94 -22.58 -21.74
C GLN A 341 -3.84 -23.64 -21.67
N ARG A 342 -3.42 -24.06 -20.47
CA ARG A 342 -2.46 -25.16 -20.31
C ARG A 342 -3.12 -26.53 -20.51
N HIS A 343 -4.33 -26.73 -20.00
CA HIS A 343 -5.04 -27.99 -20.15
C HIS A 343 -5.35 -28.29 -21.60
N ASP A 344 -5.88 -27.31 -22.35
CA ASP A 344 -6.19 -27.49 -23.78
C ASP A 344 -4.94 -27.89 -24.58
N LEU A 345 -3.77 -27.34 -24.22
CA LEU A 345 -2.53 -27.68 -24.90
C LEU A 345 -2.01 -29.09 -24.53
N VAL A 346 -2.24 -29.54 -23.30
CA VAL A 346 -1.87 -30.91 -22.89
C VAL A 346 -2.76 -31.92 -23.60
N GLU A 347 -4.08 -31.69 -23.64
CA GLU A 347 -5.02 -32.54 -24.36
C GLU A 347 -4.69 -32.61 -25.86
N ALA A 348 -4.36 -31.48 -26.49
CA ALA A 348 -3.95 -31.45 -27.89
C ALA A 348 -2.66 -32.26 -28.16
N LEU A 349 -1.71 -32.26 -27.22
CA LEU A 349 -0.48 -33.04 -27.35
C LEU A 349 -0.71 -34.55 -27.14
N ASP A 350 -1.59 -34.93 -26.21
CA ASP A 350 -1.92 -36.34 -25.96
C ASP A 350 -2.71 -36.97 -27.11
N VAL A 351 -3.64 -36.23 -27.72
CA VAL A 351 -4.35 -36.68 -28.95
C VAL A 351 -3.36 -36.95 -30.08
N ASN A 352 -2.35 -36.10 -30.25
CA ASN A 352 -1.36 -36.27 -31.31
C ASN A 352 -0.39 -37.43 -31.03
N ARG A 353 -0.07 -37.68 -29.75
CA ARG A 353 0.75 -38.84 -29.34
C ARG A 353 -0.01 -40.17 -29.47
N GLY A 354 -1.33 -40.16 -29.26
CA GLY A 354 -2.21 -41.30 -29.52
C GLY A 354 -2.31 -41.67 -31.02
N GLY A 355 -2.29 -40.69 -31.91
CA GLY A 355 -2.27 -40.93 -33.36
C GLY A 355 -0.94 -41.49 -33.90
N TYR A 356 0.19 -41.16 -33.28
CA TYR A 356 1.50 -41.65 -33.72
C TYR A 356 1.80 -43.11 -33.31
N SER A 357 1.18 -43.64 -32.24
CA SER A 357 1.36 -45.06 -31.88
C SER A 357 0.67 -46.01 -32.88
N GLN A 358 -0.35 -45.54 -33.60
CA GLN A 358 -1.06 -46.33 -34.60
C GLN A 358 -0.33 -46.40 -35.96
N CYS A 359 0.59 -45.48 -36.24
CA CYS A 359 1.40 -45.48 -37.47
C CYS A 359 2.72 -46.25 -37.38
N ILE A 360 3.17 -46.65 -36.18
CA ILE A 360 4.39 -47.44 -36.00
C ILE A 360 4.12 -48.95 -36.12
N GLY A 361 2.87 -49.40 -35.92
CA GLY A 361 2.47 -50.80 -36.14
C GLY A 361 2.33 -51.23 -37.61
N LEU A 362 2.46 -50.32 -38.58
CA LEU A 362 2.29 -50.60 -40.02
C LEU A 362 3.61 -50.61 -40.81
N LYS A 363 4.75 -50.32 -40.17
CA LYS A 363 6.06 -50.26 -40.85
C LYS A 363 6.84 -51.58 -40.82
N ASP A 364 6.44 -52.54 -39.99
CA ASP A 364 7.09 -53.85 -39.90
C ASP A 364 6.45 -54.93 -40.79
N SER A 365 5.40 -54.61 -41.57
CA SER A 365 4.76 -55.56 -42.50
C SER A 365 5.16 -55.36 -43.98
N VAL A 366 6.01 -54.38 -44.29
CA VAL A 366 6.44 -54.09 -45.68
C VAL A 366 7.96 -54.16 -45.83
N ARG A 367 8.55 -55.29 -45.43
CA ARG A 367 9.95 -55.60 -45.78
C ARG A 367 10.25 -57.09 -45.89
N ILE A 368 9.43 -57.86 -46.61
CA ILE A 368 9.84 -59.15 -47.18
C ILE A 368 9.15 -59.33 -48.54
N SER A 369 9.70 -58.77 -49.63
CA SER A 369 9.64 -59.31 -51.00
C SER A 369 10.30 -58.37 -52.00
N GLY A 370 11.27 -58.89 -52.75
CA GLY A 370 12.07 -58.20 -53.78
C GLY A 370 13.57 -58.33 -53.49
N SER A 371 14.23 -59.49 -53.70
CA SER A 371 14.48 -60.16 -55.00
C SER A 371 15.06 -59.16 -56.01
N SER A 372 16.38 -58.99 -56.07
CA SER A 372 17.33 -59.73 -56.94
C SER A 372 17.18 -59.45 -58.44
N THR A 373 18.11 -58.66 -58.99
CA THR A 373 18.70 -58.73 -60.37
C THR A 373 19.78 -57.63 -60.43
N SER A 374 21.06 -57.96 -60.66
CA SER A 374 21.75 -57.98 -61.98
C SER A 374 21.75 -56.58 -62.62
N GLU A 375 22.82 -56.03 -63.19
CA GLU A 375 24.14 -56.48 -63.62
C GLU A 375 25.01 -55.24 -63.86
N ASN A 376 26.32 -55.45 -63.89
CA ASN A 376 27.45 -54.58 -64.27
C ASN A 376 27.33 -53.94 -65.67
N PRO A 377 28.30 -53.12 -66.16
CA PRO A 377 29.53 -52.60 -65.52
C PRO A 377 29.65 -51.08 -65.40
#